data_AF-A0AAV2F5W7-F1
#
_entry.id   AF-A0AAV2F5W7-F1
#
_cell.length_a   1.000
_cell.length_b   1.000
_cell.length_c   1.000
_cell.angle_alpha   90.00
_cell.angle_beta   90.00
_cell.angle_gamma   90.00
#
_symmetry.space_group_name_H-M   'P 1'
#
loop_
_entity.id
_entity.type
_entity.pdbx_description
1 polymer ?
#
loop_
_entity_poly.entity_id
_entity_poly.type
_entity_poly.pdbx_seq_one_letter_code
_entity_poly.pdbx_strand_id
1 'polypeptide(L)'
;MDMQEKCGKELNLVKSDSGSNSEVQCIHLSWESAAEAELQEFMPDIVLGADVIYDPACLPHLVRVLATLLKQRQVTSQTRNSNCQEDIVNEGRAEESENDEQASAESMTTPVGYIACVIRNIDTFNCFLDLAEQGGLTITDITDTARPLKLLPYMSSYDPSSIRLFTVTSKC
;
A
#
# COMPACT_ATOMS: atom_id res chain seq x y z
N MET A 1 38.34 17.95 -2.97
CA MET A 1 38.06 16.63 -2.36
C MET A 1 36.71 16.22 -2.91
N ASP A 2 36.73 15.70 -4.12
CA ASP A 2 35.55 15.30 -4.86
C ASP A 2 35.23 13.86 -4.50
N MET A 3 34.18 13.67 -3.69
CA MET A 3 33.59 12.35 -3.48
C MET A 3 32.72 12.02 -4.67
N GLN A 4 33.26 11.20 -5.57
CA GLN A 4 32.54 10.63 -6.69
C GLN A 4 31.41 9.73 -6.19
N GLU A 5 30.20 10.15 -6.52
CA GLU A 5 28.99 9.35 -6.61
C GLU A 5 29.23 8.13 -7.52
N LYS A 6 29.21 6.92 -6.94
CA LYS A 6 29.29 5.65 -7.67
C LYS A 6 28.64 4.54 -6.85
N CYS A 7 27.41 4.15 -7.20
CA CYS A 7 27.05 2.75 -7.49
C CYS A 7 25.58 2.66 -7.90
N GLY A 8 25.27 2.91 -9.17
CA GLY A 8 24.05 2.43 -9.82
C GLY A 8 24.48 1.50 -10.94
N LYS A 9 24.58 0.20 -10.68
CA LYS A 9 24.75 -0.80 -11.74
C LYS A 9 23.37 -1.35 -12.07
N GLU A 10 22.96 -1.15 -13.33
CA GLU A 10 21.82 -1.80 -13.97
C GLU A 10 21.75 -3.28 -13.59
N LEU A 11 20.65 -3.68 -12.94
CA LEU A 11 20.26 -5.07 -12.82
C LEU A 11 19.46 -5.43 -14.07
N ASN A 12 20.11 -6.09 -15.01
CA ASN A 12 19.43 -6.73 -16.13
C ASN A 12 18.55 -7.87 -15.59
N LEU A 13 17.23 -7.70 -15.70
CA LEU A 13 16.24 -8.69 -15.28
C LEU A 13 16.13 -9.78 -16.35
N VAL A 14 16.58 -10.99 -16.03
CA VAL A 14 16.42 -12.18 -16.86
C VAL A 14 14.99 -12.69 -16.70
N LYS A 15 14.16 -12.58 -17.75
CA LYS A 15 12.85 -13.23 -17.82
C LYS A 15 13.01 -14.75 -17.91
N SER A 16 12.37 -15.47 -16.97
CA SER A 16 12.19 -16.92 -17.06
C SER A 16 10.73 -17.24 -17.36
N ASP A 17 10.52 -18.16 -18.31
CA ASP A 17 9.22 -18.62 -18.80
C ASP A 17 8.67 -19.81 -17.99
N SER A 18 7.34 -19.82 -17.80
CA SER A 18 6.45 -20.89 -17.30
C SER A 18 6.52 -21.38 -15.83
N GLY A 19 5.39 -21.21 -15.11
CA GLY A 19 4.95 -22.05 -13.98
C GLY A 19 5.06 -21.44 -12.58
N SER A 20 4.10 -20.59 -12.18
CA SER A 20 4.00 -19.89 -10.88
C SER A 20 5.34 -19.33 -10.38
N ASN A 21 5.83 -18.31 -11.07
CA ASN A 21 7.10 -17.65 -10.77
C ASN A 21 6.94 -16.77 -9.52
N SER A 22 7.37 -17.25 -8.36
CA SER A 22 7.68 -16.37 -7.24
C SER A 22 8.96 -15.61 -7.58
N GLU A 23 8.82 -14.59 -8.43
CA GLU A 23 9.91 -13.71 -8.84
C GLU A 23 10.22 -12.77 -7.68
N VAL A 24 11.46 -12.81 -7.19
CA VAL A 24 11.95 -11.88 -6.19
C VAL A 24 12.82 -10.86 -6.89
N GLN A 25 12.42 -9.59 -6.84
CA GLN A 25 13.16 -8.47 -7.42
C GLN A 25 13.70 -7.57 -6.31
N CYS A 26 14.92 -7.07 -6.50
CA CYS A 26 15.48 -5.99 -5.70
C CYS A 26 15.54 -4.74 -6.57
N ILE A 27 14.91 -3.67 -6.09
CA ILE A 27 14.83 -2.37 -6.77
C ILE A 27 15.35 -1.29 -5.85
N HIS A 28 15.99 -0.27 -6.41
CA HIS A 28 16.27 0.96 -5.69
C HIS A 28 15.05 1.87 -5.78
N LEU A 29 14.49 2.28 -4.63
CA LEU A 29 13.34 3.17 -4.56
C LEU A 29 13.64 4.34 -3.61
N SER A 30 13.98 5.51 -4.16
CA SER A 30 14.10 6.74 -3.38
C SER A 30 12.71 7.33 -3.10
N TRP A 31 12.36 7.49 -1.84
CA TRP A 31 11.06 8.07 -1.46
C TRP A 31 10.93 9.53 -1.87
N GLU A 32 12.04 10.27 -1.96
CA GLU A 32 12.07 11.69 -2.29
C GLU A 32 11.77 11.93 -3.77
N SER A 33 12.23 11.04 -4.65
CA SER A 33 12.27 11.26 -6.10
C SER A 33 11.41 10.29 -6.92
N ALA A 34 10.96 9.17 -6.34
CA ALA A 34 10.12 8.19 -7.04
C ALA A 34 8.88 8.85 -7.65
N ALA A 35 8.65 8.61 -8.93
CA ALA A 35 7.48 9.15 -9.64
C ALA A 35 6.23 8.33 -9.32
N GLU A 36 5.05 8.96 -9.32
CA GLU A 36 3.80 8.22 -9.05
C GLU A 36 3.53 7.14 -10.10
N ALA A 37 3.89 7.37 -11.37
CA ALA A 37 3.69 6.41 -12.45
C ALA A 37 4.51 5.12 -12.25
N GLU A 38 5.75 5.26 -11.76
CA GLU A 38 6.63 4.14 -11.41
C GLU A 38 6.07 3.36 -10.21
N LEU A 39 5.63 4.07 -9.18
CA LEU A 39 5.04 3.44 -7.98
C LEU A 39 3.75 2.65 -8.31
N GLN A 40 2.93 3.19 -9.20
CA GLN A 40 1.70 2.52 -9.65
C GLN A 40 1.97 1.25 -10.46
N GLU A 41 3.15 1.10 -11.07
CA GLU A 41 3.50 -0.11 -11.82
C GLU A 41 3.67 -1.32 -10.89
N PHE A 42 4.06 -1.12 -9.63
CA PHE A 42 4.22 -2.22 -8.67
C PHE A 42 2.90 -2.90 -8.29
N MET A 43 1.80 -2.14 -8.23
CA MET A 43 0.47 -2.61 -7.82
C MET A 43 0.47 -3.64 -6.68
N PRO A 44 1.06 -3.34 -5.51
CA PRO A 44 1.19 -4.33 -4.45
C PRO A 44 -0.15 -4.60 -3.76
N ASP A 45 -0.44 -5.88 -3.47
CA ASP A 45 -1.50 -6.23 -2.51
C ASP A 45 -1.08 -5.92 -1.07
N ILE A 46 0.21 -6.08 -0.77
CA ILE A 46 0.78 -5.92 0.57
C ILE A 46 2.05 -5.09 0.50
N VAL A 47 2.14 -4.06 1.34
CA VAL A 47 3.36 -3.28 1.58
C VAL A 47 3.87 -3.58 2.99
N LEU A 48 5.15 -3.89 3.16
CA LEU A 48 5.77 -4.16 4.46
C LEU A 48 6.85 -3.12 4.77
N GLY A 49 6.84 -2.60 6.00
CA GLY A 49 7.87 -1.69 6.50
C GLY A 49 8.27 -2.04 7.93
N ALA A 50 9.57 -2.02 8.23
CA ALA A 50 10.09 -2.25 9.58
C ALA A 50 11.01 -1.11 9.99
N ASP A 51 10.68 -0.45 11.11
CA ASP A 51 11.39 0.69 11.71
C ASP A 51 11.67 1.85 10.73
N VAL A 52 10.73 2.13 9.83
CA VAL A 52 10.85 3.16 8.77
C VAL A 52 10.49 4.58 9.22
N ILE A 53 9.94 4.74 10.43
CA ILE A 53 9.47 6.02 11.00
C ILE A 53 10.53 6.53 11.98
N TYR A 54 11.54 7.23 11.48
CA TYR A 54 12.65 7.72 12.33
C TYR A 54 13.08 9.16 12.07
N ASP A 55 13.07 9.62 10.82
CA ASP A 55 13.46 10.99 10.44
C ASP A 55 12.25 11.79 9.97
N PRO A 56 11.85 12.86 10.69
CA PRO A 56 10.77 13.76 10.29
C PRO A 56 10.90 14.29 8.86
N ALA A 57 12.12 14.53 8.36
CA ALA A 57 12.35 15.07 7.02
C ALA A 57 11.92 14.09 5.92
N CYS A 58 11.98 12.78 6.18
CA CYS A 58 11.61 11.73 5.24
C CYS A 58 10.10 11.41 5.27
N LEU A 59 9.38 11.78 6.32
CA LEU A 59 7.97 11.37 6.51
C LEU A 59 7.02 11.84 5.39
N PRO A 60 7.11 13.09 4.87
CA PRO A 60 6.25 13.50 3.76
C PRO A 60 6.45 12.64 2.52
N HIS A 61 7.69 12.25 2.27
CA HIS A 61 8.08 11.39 1.15
C HIS A 61 7.58 9.95 1.35
N LEU A 62 7.75 9.39 2.55
CA LEU A 62 7.23 8.07 2.92
C LEU A 62 5.71 8.01 2.77
N VAL A 63 4.98 8.99 3.30
CA VAL A 63 3.51 9.03 3.22
C VAL A 63 3.05 9.13 1.78
N ARG A 64 3.70 9.96 0.94
CA ARG A 64 3.38 10.05 -0.49
C ARG A 64 3.56 8.70 -1.20
N VAL A 65 4.63 7.98 -0.90
CA VAL A 65 4.89 6.64 -1.44
C VAL A 65 3.80 5.67 -1.01
N LEU A 66 3.50 5.59 0.29
CA LEU A 66 2.46 4.71 0.83
C LEU A 66 1.08 5.04 0.22
N ALA A 67 0.71 6.32 0.17
CA ALA A 67 -0.55 6.76 -0.43
C ALA A 67 -0.64 6.38 -1.91
N THR A 68 0.47 6.43 -2.64
CA THR A 68 0.49 6.01 -4.05
C THR A 68 0.37 4.49 -4.18
N LEU A 69 1.18 3.73 -3.44
CA LEU A 69 1.16 2.26 -3.51
C LEU A 69 -0.18 1.66 -3.06
N LEU A 70 -0.89 2.34 -2.14
CA LEU A 70 -2.16 1.85 -1.58
C LEU A 70 -3.41 2.41 -2.28
N LYS A 71 -3.24 3.25 -3.31
CA LYS A 71 -4.38 3.69 -4.14
C LYS A 71 -4.95 2.48 -4.87
N GLN A 72 -6.24 2.23 -4.68
CA GLN A 72 -6.94 1.20 -5.45
C GLN A 72 -6.91 1.56 -6.93
N ARG A 73 -6.72 0.54 -7.79
CA ARG A 73 -6.94 0.72 -9.22
C ARG A 73 -8.42 0.98 -9.42
N GLN A 74 -8.78 2.24 -9.67
CA GLN A 74 -10.07 2.58 -10.22
C GLN A 74 -10.16 1.89 -11.58
N VAL A 75 -10.78 0.71 -11.63
CA VAL A 75 -11.22 0.13 -12.89
C VAL A 75 -12.31 1.09 -13.36
N THR A 76 -11.92 2.01 -14.23
CA THR A 76 -12.84 2.96 -14.83
C THR A 76 -13.79 2.15 -15.69
N SER A 77 -14.94 1.77 -15.15
CA SER A 77 -16.13 1.60 -15.95
C SER A 77 -16.46 2.98 -16.50
N GLN A 78 -15.82 3.33 -17.62
CA GLN A 78 -16.24 4.46 -18.44
C GLN A 78 -17.63 4.13 -19.00
N THR A 79 -18.67 4.27 -18.20
CA THR A 79 -19.96 4.66 -18.77
C THR A 79 -19.90 6.17 -18.92
N ARG A 80 -19.33 6.60 -20.06
CA ARG A 80 -19.71 7.88 -20.65
C ARG A 80 -21.24 7.84 -20.80
N ASN A 81 -21.97 8.66 -20.05
CA ASN A 81 -22.87 9.67 -20.63
C ASN A 81 -23.68 10.45 -19.58
N SER A 82 -23.44 11.76 -19.61
CA SER A 82 -24.43 12.86 -19.62
C SER A 82 -25.28 13.14 -18.37
N ASN A 83 -25.11 14.35 -17.85
CA ASN A 83 -26.17 15.10 -17.18
C ASN A 83 -27.46 15.08 -18.02
N CYS A 84 -28.62 14.84 -17.39
CA CYS A 84 -29.83 15.67 -17.49
C CYS A 84 -30.88 15.16 -16.49
N GLN A 85 -31.47 16.10 -15.78
CA GLN A 85 -32.57 15.96 -14.85
C GLN A 85 -33.89 15.92 -15.64
N GLU A 86 -34.79 14.97 -15.33
CA GLU A 86 -36.27 15.08 -15.32
C GLU A 86 -36.96 13.72 -15.13
N ASP A 87 -37.93 13.68 -14.22
CA ASP A 87 -38.81 12.55 -13.87
C ASP A 87 -39.75 12.16 -15.02
N ILE A 88 -40.08 10.85 -15.20
CA ILE A 88 -41.45 10.30 -15.44
C ILE A 88 -41.44 8.77 -15.21
N VAL A 89 -42.48 8.30 -14.50
CA VAL A 89 -42.85 6.92 -14.13
C VAL A 89 -43.39 6.12 -15.34
N ASN A 90 -43.04 4.83 -15.48
CA ASN A 90 -44.06 3.78 -15.73
C ASN A 90 -43.55 2.33 -15.70
N GLU A 91 -44.39 1.46 -15.11
CA GLU A 91 -44.35 0.00 -15.12
C GLU A 91 -44.61 -0.61 -16.52
N GLY A 92 -44.03 -1.80 -16.77
CA GLY A 92 -44.49 -2.66 -17.87
C GLY A 92 -43.58 -3.84 -18.24
N ARG A 93 -43.88 -5.01 -17.66
CA ARG A 93 -43.78 -6.40 -18.19
C ARG A 93 -42.46 -6.97 -18.78
N ALA A 94 -42.00 -8.01 -18.08
CA ALA A 94 -41.42 -9.30 -18.49
C ALA A 94 -40.94 -9.50 -19.94
N GLU A 95 -39.69 -9.98 -20.09
CA GLU A 95 -39.39 -11.26 -20.72
C GLU A 95 -37.95 -11.72 -20.44
N GLU A 96 -37.78 -13.03 -20.51
CA GLU A 96 -36.71 -13.89 -19.98
C GLU A 96 -35.38 -13.75 -20.73
N SER A 97 -34.26 -13.79 -19.99
CA SER A 97 -32.97 -14.37 -20.41
C SER A 97 -32.00 -14.35 -19.23
N GLU A 98 -32.09 -15.34 -18.34
CA GLU A 98 -31.04 -15.64 -17.36
C GLU A 98 -29.93 -16.41 -18.09
N ASN A 99 -29.07 -15.68 -18.81
CA ASN A 99 -27.74 -16.18 -19.08
C ASN A 99 -26.95 -16.05 -17.77
N ASP A 100 -26.37 -17.16 -17.31
CA ASP A 100 -25.33 -17.19 -16.29
C ASP A 100 -24.13 -16.35 -16.77
N GLU A 101 -24.25 -15.03 -16.65
CA GLU A 101 -23.11 -14.14 -16.57
C GLU A 101 -22.49 -14.37 -15.20
N GLN A 102 -21.68 -15.44 -15.16
CA GLN A 102 -20.66 -15.64 -14.16
C GLN A 102 -19.62 -14.53 -14.33
N ALA A 103 -20.03 -13.31 -14.00
CA ALA A 103 -19.16 -12.25 -13.60
C ALA A 103 -18.44 -12.79 -12.37
N SER A 104 -17.28 -13.39 -12.62
CA SER A 104 -16.24 -13.55 -11.63
C SER A 104 -15.93 -12.13 -11.16
N ALA A 105 -16.68 -11.67 -10.16
CA ALA A 105 -16.31 -10.58 -9.30
C ALA A 105 -15.04 -11.06 -8.60
N GLU A 106 -13.91 -10.98 -9.29
CA GLU A 106 -12.60 -11.04 -8.69
C GLU A 106 -12.64 -9.98 -7.61
N SER A 107 -12.75 -10.44 -6.35
CA SER A 107 -12.73 -9.57 -5.19
C SER A 107 -11.36 -8.93 -5.19
N MET A 108 -11.21 -7.77 -5.82
CA MET A 108 -9.98 -7.03 -5.83
C MET A 108 -9.61 -6.77 -4.38
N THR A 109 -8.55 -7.42 -3.92
CA THR A 109 -8.00 -7.23 -2.60
C THR A 109 -7.56 -5.78 -2.51
N THR A 110 -8.09 -5.06 -1.53
CA THR A 110 -7.67 -3.68 -1.29
C THR A 110 -6.23 -3.71 -0.79
N PRO A 111 -5.30 -2.99 -1.43
CA PRO A 111 -3.92 -2.92 -0.97
C PRO A 111 -3.84 -2.53 0.50
N VAL A 112 -2.98 -3.22 1.25
CA VAL A 112 -2.79 -2.96 2.69
C VAL A 112 -1.31 -2.85 3.03
N GLY A 113 -0.95 -1.85 3.84
CA GLY A 113 0.39 -1.69 4.38
C GLY A 113 0.47 -2.20 5.82
N TYR A 114 1.58 -2.84 6.19
CA TYR A 114 1.93 -3.16 7.57
C TYR A 114 3.26 -2.51 7.94
N ILE A 115 3.25 -1.70 8.99
CA ILE A 115 4.46 -1.05 9.52
C ILE A 115 4.69 -1.51 10.95
N ALA A 116 5.82 -2.16 11.19
CA ALA A 116 6.28 -2.49 12.54
C ALA A 116 7.36 -1.48 12.96
N CYS A 117 7.24 -0.84 14.11
CA CYS A 117 8.29 0.05 14.62
C CYS A 117 8.25 0.17 16.15
N VAL A 118 9.32 0.71 16.72
CA VAL A 118 9.34 1.16 18.12
C VAL A 118 9.15 2.67 18.12
N ILE A 119 8.19 3.18 18.90
CA ILE A 119 8.00 4.63 19.04
C ILE A 119 9.10 5.18 19.96
N ARG A 120 10.19 5.65 19.35
CA ARG A 120 11.34 6.23 20.07
C ARG A 120 11.12 7.71 20.41
N ASN A 121 10.43 8.41 19.51
CA ASN A 121 10.06 9.80 19.65
C ASN A 121 8.58 9.96 19.27
N ILE A 122 7.77 10.37 20.24
CA ILE A 122 6.32 10.53 20.06
C ILE A 122 5.99 11.68 19.10
N ASP A 123 6.80 12.74 19.06
CA ASP A 123 6.57 13.88 18.18
C ASP A 123 6.78 13.50 16.71
N THR A 124 7.81 12.70 16.43
CA THR A 124 8.05 12.14 15.09
C THR A 124 6.90 11.23 14.66
N PHE A 125 6.39 10.40 15.59
CA PHE A 125 5.27 9.52 15.29
C PHE A 125 3.97 10.29 15.06
N ASN A 126 3.67 11.31 15.88
CA ASN A 126 2.51 12.17 15.69
C ASN A 126 2.59 12.93 14.36
N CYS A 127 3.77 13.45 13.99
CA CYS A 127 3.99 14.07 12.68
C CYS A 127 3.69 13.09 11.54
N PHE A 128 4.08 11.81 11.67
CA PHE A 128 3.70 10.78 10.70
C PHE A 128 2.19 10.56 10.63
N LEU A 129 1.49 10.50 11.77
CA LEU A 129 0.03 10.35 11.80
C LEU A 129 -0.68 11.53 11.10
N ASP A 130 -0.27 12.76 11.40
CA ASP A 130 -0.83 13.97 10.80
C ASP A 130 -0.63 14.00 9.28
N LEU A 131 0.57 13.62 8.82
CA LEU A 131 0.88 13.55 7.39
C LEU A 131 0.09 12.43 6.72
N ALA A 132 -0.01 11.25 7.35
CA ALA A 132 -0.77 10.12 6.84
C ALA A 132 -2.25 10.49 6.67
N GLU A 133 -2.84 11.16 7.66
CA GLU A 133 -4.21 11.65 7.58
C GLU A 133 -4.41 12.63 6.41
N GLN A 134 -3.51 13.60 6.25
CA GLN A 134 -3.53 14.55 5.12
C GLN A 134 -3.35 13.85 3.77
N GLY A 135 -2.55 12.78 3.73
CA GLY A 135 -2.32 11.94 2.56
C GLY A 135 -3.45 10.98 2.23
N GLY A 136 -4.58 11.02 2.96
CA GLY A 136 -5.71 10.13 2.75
C GLY A 136 -5.43 8.70 3.19
N LEU A 137 -4.59 8.50 4.21
CA LEU A 137 -4.31 7.20 4.81
C LEU A 137 -4.96 7.09 6.19
N THR A 138 -5.37 5.87 6.54
CA THR A 138 -5.82 5.48 7.88
C THR A 138 -4.75 4.59 8.50
N ILE A 139 -4.30 4.97 9.70
CA ILE A 139 -3.34 4.20 10.49
C ILE A 139 -4.08 3.56 11.65
N THR A 140 -4.03 2.23 11.75
CA THR A 140 -4.69 1.47 12.82
C THR A 140 -3.67 0.62 13.56
N ASP A 141 -3.62 0.73 14.89
CA ASP A 141 -2.76 -0.12 15.71
C ASP A 141 -3.38 -1.51 15.87
N ILE A 142 -2.63 -2.54 15.49
CA ILE A 142 -3.02 -3.95 15.58
C ILE A 142 -2.07 -4.77 16.47
N THR A 143 -1.24 -4.11 17.27
CA THR A 143 -0.22 -4.75 18.12
C THR A 143 -0.81 -5.84 19.02
N ASP A 144 -1.98 -5.58 19.60
CA ASP A 144 -2.63 -6.52 20.52
C ASP A 144 -3.33 -7.68 19.82
N THR A 145 -3.85 -7.47 18.60
CA THR A 145 -4.53 -8.52 17.82
C THR A 145 -3.55 -9.41 17.07
N ALA A 146 -2.39 -8.87 16.69
CA ALA A 146 -1.34 -9.55 15.94
C ALA A 146 -0.05 -9.66 16.76
N ARG A 147 -0.14 -10.27 17.95
CA ARG A 147 1.03 -10.42 18.85
C ARG A 147 2.15 -11.22 18.17
N PRO A 148 3.41 -10.70 18.18
CA PRO A 148 4.54 -11.40 17.60
C PRO A 148 4.74 -12.78 18.24
N LEU A 149 4.96 -13.80 17.40
CA LEU A 149 5.42 -15.09 17.87
C LEU A 149 6.81 -14.93 18.50
N LYS A 150 7.08 -15.65 19.60
CA LYS A 150 8.40 -15.67 20.23
C LYS A 150 9.34 -16.59 19.44
N LEU A 151 9.76 -16.13 18.26
CA LEU A 151 10.60 -16.89 17.33
C LEU A 151 12.05 -16.99 17.80
N LEU A 152 12.51 -16.03 18.60
CA LEU A 152 13.90 -15.95 19.10
C LEU A 152 13.92 -16.11 20.62
N PRO A 153 13.83 -17.35 21.15
CA PRO A 153 13.74 -17.60 22.60
C PRO A 153 14.98 -17.12 23.38
N TYR A 154 16.11 -16.93 22.70
CA TYR A 154 17.36 -16.44 23.27
C TYR A 154 17.43 -14.89 23.38
N MET A 155 16.50 -14.15 22.78
CA MET A 155 16.44 -12.68 22.86
C MET A 155 15.72 -12.23 24.15
N SER A 156 16.24 -12.63 25.31
CA SER A 156 15.62 -12.35 26.62
C SER A 156 15.84 -10.93 27.13
N SER A 157 16.80 -10.18 26.58
CA SER A 157 17.04 -8.77 26.90
C SER A 157 16.21 -7.79 26.08
N TYR A 158 15.57 -8.27 25.02
CA TYR A 158 14.73 -7.45 24.16
C TYR A 158 13.30 -7.48 24.69
N ASP A 159 12.71 -6.31 24.90
CA ASP A 159 11.31 -6.20 25.30
C ASP A 159 10.41 -6.10 24.06
N PRO A 160 9.74 -7.21 23.66
CA PRO A 160 8.88 -7.21 22.48
C PRO A 160 7.62 -6.36 22.66
N SER A 161 7.25 -5.99 23.90
CA SER A 161 6.09 -5.13 24.16
C SER A 161 6.29 -3.70 23.67
N SER A 162 7.54 -3.31 23.39
CA SER A 162 7.88 -2.00 22.82
C SER A 162 7.66 -1.91 21.32
N ILE A 163 7.55 -3.04 20.61
CA ILE A 163 7.25 -3.05 19.18
C ILE A 163 5.76 -2.82 19.00
N ARG A 164 5.42 -1.86 18.15
CA ARG A 164 4.06 -1.60 17.68
C ARG A 164 3.93 -2.06 16.24
N LEU A 165 2.77 -2.62 15.90
CA LEU A 165 2.40 -3.00 14.55
C LEU A 165 1.17 -2.21 14.11
N PHE A 166 1.30 -1.52 12.99
CA PHE A 166 0.25 -0.69 12.41
C PHE A 166 -0.18 -1.22 11.05
N THR A 167 -1.48 -1.15 10.80
CA THR A 167 -2.06 -1.29 9.46
C THR A 167 -2.22 0.08 8.84
N VAL A 168 -1.86 0.21 7.56
CA VAL A 168 -1.97 1.41 6.75
C VAL A 168 -2.91 1.10 5.59
N THR A 169 -4.01 1.82 5.47
CA THR A 169 -4.97 1.66 4.36
C THR A 169 -5.32 3.01 3.75
N SER A 170 -5.66 3.05 2.46
CA SER A 170 -6.22 4.26 1.85
C SER A 170 -7.61 4.54 2.41
N LYS A 171 -7.93 5.81 2.69
CA LYS A 171 -9.28 6.28 2.99
C LYS A 171 -10.06 6.26 1.67
N CYS A 172 -11.17 5.51 1.64
CA CYS A 172 -12.11 5.50 0.53
C CYS A 172 -12.86 6.83 0.41
#